data_AF-A0AAW6VCC2-F1
#
_entry.id   AF-A0AAW6VCC2-F1
#
_cell.length_a   1.000
_cell.length_b   1.000
_cell.length_c   1.000
_cell.angle_alpha   90.00
_cell.angle_beta   90.00
_cell.angle_gamma   90.00
#
_symmetry.space_group_name_H-M   'P 1'
#
loop_
_entity.id
_entity.type
_entity.pdbx_description
1 polymer ?
#
loop_
_entity_poly.entity_id
_entity_poly.type
_entity_poly.pdbx_seq_one_letter_code
_entity_poly.pdbx_strand_id
1 'polypeptide(L)'
;MSLPMPEHSVVTSLPEPTRLKGPRFPDRNPDNGKVLRTSDNLSALLDFCGYKGRYNLMTAEPELTDDSFSRLGGSAAGQRSMLVDACQRYGLSEQTIDDHLIALCERNSYHPVRVWLESGPDWDGDDRLTGVLQTLGAQNSDYAKQVMTPWLVGCIASLYENTFHSKLVPVLQGGQGFVNGMVASHLLCHSGTINRHSLNGALLS
;
A
#
# COMPACT_ATOMS: atom_id res chain seq x y z
N MET A 1 17.16 -8.39 -74.42
CA MET A 1 17.48 -9.42 -73.42
C MET A 1 16.43 -9.31 -72.33
N SER A 2 15.45 -10.21 -72.32
CA SER A 2 14.30 -10.17 -71.41
C SER A 2 14.64 -11.00 -70.18
N LEU A 3 14.59 -10.42 -68.98
CA LEU A 3 14.85 -11.15 -67.73
C LEU A 3 13.72 -12.16 -67.48
N PRO A 4 14.03 -13.43 -67.14
CA PRO A 4 13.01 -14.40 -66.79
C PRO A 4 12.39 -14.06 -65.44
N MET A 5 11.06 -14.19 -65.33
CA MET A 5 10.37 -14.02 -64.04
C MET A 5 10.65 -15.23 -63.13
N PRO A 6 10.85 -15.01 -61.81
CA PRO A 6 11.06 -16.10 -60.87
C PRO A 6 9.76 -16.90 -60.68
N GLU A 7 9.80 -18.20 -60.98
CA GLU A 7 8.67 -19.15 -60.90
C GLU A 7 8.38 -19.66 -59.49
N HIS A 8 9.22 -19.35 -58.49
CA HIS A 8 9.02 -19.88 -57.14
C HIS A 8 8.26 -18.90 -56.25
N SER A 9 6.96 -19.14 -56.09
CA SER A 9 6.17 -18.59 -55.00
C SER A 9 6.70 -19.15 -53.67
N VAL A 10 7.43 -18.32 -52.92
CA VAL A 10 7.83 -18.66 -51.55
C VAL A 10 6.56 -18.63 -50.71
N VAL A 11 6.06 -19.81 -50.33
CA VAL A 11 4.97 -19.95 -49.37
C VAL A 11 5.54 -19.61 -47.99
N THR A 12 5.46 -18.34 -47.62
CA THR A 12 5.83 -17.89 -46.28
C THR A 12 4.67 -18.23 -45.34
N SER A 13 4.72 -19.36 -44.65
CA SER A 13 3.86 -19.58 -43.50
C SER A 13 4.26 -18.61 -42.40
N LEU A 14 3.32 -17.77 -41.94
CA LEU A 14 3.53 -16.99 -40.73
C LEU A 14 3.89 -17.95 -39.59
N PRO A 15 4.92 -17.67 -38.77
CA PRO A 15 5.19 -18.48 -37.59
C PRO A 15 3.92 -18.53 -36.74
N GLU A 16 3.60 -19.70 -36.18
CA GLU A 16 2.45 -19.83 -35.28
C GLU A 16 2.51 -18.72 -34.23
N PRO A 17 1.39 -18.02 -33.95
CA PRO A 17 1.38 -16.98 -32.94
C PRO A 17 1.86 -17.61 -31.64
N THR A 18 2.99 -17.14 -31.12
CA THR A 18 3.56 -17.58 -29.85
C THR A 18 2.47 -17.47 -28.79
N ARG A 19 1.84 -18.60 -28.45
CA ARG A 19 0.78 -18.63 -27.44
C ARG A 19 1.44 -18.21 -26.13
N LEU A 20 1.15 -17.00 -25.67
CA LEU A 20 1.62 -16.53 -24.37
C LEU A 20 1.22 -17.61 -23.35
N LYS A 21 2.22 -18.22 -22.70
CA LYS A 21 1.95 -19.11 -21.56
C LYS A 21 1.24 -18.23 -20.53
N GLY A 22 -0.04 -18.49 -20.28
CA GLY A 22 -0.84 -17.74 -19.33
C GLY A 22 -0.93 -18.44 -17.97
N PRO A 23 -1.46 -17.75 -16.95
CA PRO A 23 -1.75 -18.35 -15.65
C PRO A 23 -2.71 -19.54 -15.78
N ARG A 24 -2.51 -20.55 -14.94
CA ARG A 24 -3.44 -21.68 -14.82
C ARG A 24 -4.54 -21.30 -13.83
N PHE A 25 -5.65 -20.79 -14.36
CA PHE A 25 -6.84 -20.52 -13.56
C PHE A 25 -7.53 -21.81 -13.07
N PRO A 26 -7.68 -22.01 -11.75
CA PRO A 26 -8.38 -23.17 -11.19
C PRO A 26 -9.87 -23.17 -11.51
N ASP A 27 -10.53 -22.01 -11.48
CA ASP A 27 -11.98 -21.92 -11.62
C ASP A 27 -12.38 -21.47 -13.02
N ARG A 28 -12.87 -22.40 -13.81
CA ARG A 28 -13.42 -22.13 -15.14
C ARG A 28 -14.84 -22.62 -15.21
N ASN A 29 -15.68 -21.86 -15.90
CA ASN A 29 -17.04 -22.30 -16.17
C ASN A 29 -16.97 -23.61 -17.00
N PRO A 30 -17.65 -24.68 -16.54
CA PRO A 30 -17.59 -25.99 -17.20
C PRO A 30 -18.23 -25.99 -18.60
N ASP A 31 -19.18 -25.10 -18.86
CA ASP A 31 -19.96 -25.09 -20.10
C ASP A 31 -19.24 -24.32 -21.24
N ASN A 32 -18.60 -23.20 -20.92
CA ASN A 32 -18.00 -22.30 -21.91
C ASN A 32 -16.49 -22.06 -21.72
N GLY A 33 -15.87 -22.65 -20.69
CA GLY A 33 -14.45 -22.51 -20.39
C GLY A 33 -13.99 -21.12 -19.94
N LYS A 34 -14.93 -20.18 -19.74
CA LYS A 34 -14.65 -18.80 -19.32
C LYS A 34 -14.07 -18.79 -17.91
N VAL A 35 -13.05 -17.98 -17.70
CA VAL A 35 -12.44 -17.74 -16.39
C VAL A 35 -13.47 -17.06 -15.47
N LEU A 36 -13.68 -17.62 -14.29
CA LEU A 36 -14.63 -17.11 -13.31
C LEU A 36 -14.02 -16.00 -12.44
N ARG A 37 -14.88 -15.16 -11.84
CA ARG A 37 -14.50 -14.06 -10.94
C ARG A 37 -14.30 -14.56 -9.50
N THR A 38 -13.33 -15.45 -9.31
CA THR A 38 -13.02 -16.04 -8.01
C THR A 38 -11.73 -15.46 -7.44
N SER A 39 -11.61 -15.47 -6.12
CA SER A 39 -10.39 -15.06 -5.41
C SER A 39 -9.20 -15.97 -5.78
N ASP A 40 -9.42 -17.26 -5.98
CA ASP A 40 -8.37 -18.21 -6.35
C ASP A 40 -7.82 -17.93 -7.76
N ASN A 41 -8.68 -17.52 -8.69
CA ASN A 41 -8.22 -17.07 -10.01
C ASN A 41 -7.41 -15.78 -9.95
N LEU A 42 -7.80 -14.82 -9.10
CA LEU A 42 -7.00 -13.61 -8.89
C LEU A 42 -5.65 -13.95 -8.25
N SER A 43 -5.63 -14.84 -7.25
CA SER A 43 -4.38 -15.33 -6.65
C SER A 43 -3.46 -15.97 -7.70
N ALA A 44 -3.99 -16.87 -8.53
CA ALA A 44 -3.23 -17.51 -9.59
C ALA A 44 -2.65 -16.52 -10.62
N LEU A 45 -3.38 -15.42 -10.89
CA LEU A 45 -2.88 -14.33 -11.74
C LEU A 45 -1.73 -13.57 -11.07
N LEU A 46 -1.88 -13.20 -9.79
CA LEU A 46 -0.84 -12.51 -9.03
C LEU A 46 0.43 -13.37 -8.94
N ASP A 47 0.28 -14.65 -8.62
CA ASP A 47 1.39 -15.62 -8.54
C ASP A 47 2.12 -15.76 -9.88
N PHE A 48 1.37 -15.85 -10.99
CA PHE A 48 1.95 -15.93 -12.32
C PHE A 48 2.73 -14.66 -12.71
N CYS A 49 2.24 -13.49 -12.29
CA CYS A 49 2.91 -12.22 -12.50
C CYS A 49 4.06 -11.95 -11.51
N GLY A 50 4.24 -12.80 -10.48
CA GLY A 50 5.24 -12.60 -9.43
C GLY A 50 4.89 -11.47 -8.46
N TYR A 51 3.60 -11.14 -8.32
CA TYR A 51 3.13 -10.06 -7.47
C TYR A 51 2.72 -10.60 -6.10
N LYS A 52 3.19 -9.97 -5.03
CA LYS A 52 2.80 -10.32 -3.66
C LYS A 52 1.85 -9.27 -3.11
N GLY A 53 0.66 -9.71 -2.72
CA GLY A 53 -0.31 -8.86 -2.04
C GLY A 53 -0.02 -8.74 -0.55
N ARG A 54 -0.07 -7.52 -0.03
CA ARG A 54 0.00 -7.21 1.40
C ARG A 54 -1.00 -6.10 1.72
N TYR A 55 -1.51 -6.09 2.95
CA TYR A 55 -2.39 -5.02 3.41
C TYR A 55 -1.67 -4.11 4.39
N ASN A 56 -1.61 -2.83 4.09
CA ASN A 56 -0.92 -1.84 4.91
C ASN A 56 -1.88 -1.34 6.01
N LEU A 57 -1.64 -1.73 7.25
CA LEU A 57 -2.48 -1.37 8.41
C LEU A 57 -2.40 0.13 8.77
N MET A 58 -1.37 0.84 8.32
CA MET A 58 -1.22 2.27 8.58
C MET A 58 -2.04 3.12 7.61
N THR A 59 -2.06 2.75 6.32
CA THR A 59 -2.81 3.48 5.28
C THR A 59 -4.18 2.88 4.98
N ALA A 60 -4.46 1.67 5.48
CA ALA A 60 -5.63 0.86 5.16
C ALA A 60 -5.78 0.54 3.66
N GLU A 61 -4.66 0.46 2.93
CA GLU A 61 -4.62 0.18 1.50
C GLU A 61 -4.02 -1.21 1.17
N PRO A 62 -4.52 -1.88 0.12
CA PRO A 62 -3.83 -3.03 -0.46
C PRO A 62 -2.62 -2.56 -1.28
N GLU A 63 -1.46 -3.15 -1.01
CA GLU A 63 -0.22 -2.91 -1.74
C GLU A 63 0.24 -4.20 -2.42
N LEU A 64 0.56 -4.09 -3.70
CA LEU A 64 1.26 -5.15 -4.42
C LEU A 64 2.74 -4.82 -4.45
N THR A 65 3.58 -5.79 -4.09
CA THR A 65 5.03 -5.64 -4.15
C THR A 65 5.65 -6.64 -5.11
N ASP A 66 6.82 -6.27 -5.64
CA ASP A 66 7.74 -7.22 -6.25
C ASP A 66 8.52 -8.02 -5.17
N ASP A 67 9.45 -8.86 -5.61
CA ASP A 67 10.36 -9.58 -4.72
C ASP A 67 11.28 -8.66 -3.91
N SER A 68 11.49 -7.42 -4.37
CA SER A 68 12.27 -6.37 -3.71
C SER A 68 11.46 -5.59 -2.66
N PHE A 69 10.21 -5.99 -2.37
CA PHE A 69 9.27 -5.27 -1.49
C PHE A 69 8.93 -3.85 -1.95
N SER A 70 9.20 -3.50 -3.20
CA SER A 70 8.85 -2.20 -3.76
C SER A 70 7.41 -2.19 -4.25
N ARG A 71 6.65 -1.15 -3.92
CA ARG A 71 5.26 -1.00 -4.36
C ARG A 71 5.19 -0.93 -5.89
N LEU A 72 4.43 -1.84 -6.47
CA LEU A 72 4.20 -1.91 -7.90
C LEU A 72 3.35 -0.72 -8.38
N GLY A 73 3.73 -0.16 -9.52
CA GLY A 73 3.03 0.99 -10.12
C GLY A 73 3.25 2.33 -9.41
N GLY A 74 4.07 2.38 -8.35
CA GLY A 74 4.49 3.59 -7.63
C GLY A 74 3.37 4.35 -6.88
N SER A 75 2.12 4.12 -7.22
CA SER A 75 0.92 4.74 -6.64
C SER A 75 -0.26 3.77 -6.70
N ALA A 76 -1.31 4.03 -5.92
CA ALA A 76 -2.54 3.23 -5.97
C ALA A 76 -3.14 3.17 -7.39
N ALA A 77 -3.12 4.29 -8.12
CA ALA A 77 -3.64 4.37 -9.49
C ALA A 77 -2.79 3.54 -10.47
N GLY A 78 -1.45 3.62 -10.36
CA GLY A 78 -0.54 2.82 -11.18
C GLY A 78 -0.69 1.32 -10.93
N GLN A 79 -0.78 0.92 -9.66
CA GLN A 79 -1.05 -0.47 -9.27
C GLN A 79 -2.36 -0.99 -9.87
N ARG A 80 -3.44 -0.19 -9.79
CA ARG A 80 -4.73 -0.56 -10.37
C ARG A 80 -4.65 -0.70 -11.89
N SER A 81 -3.98 0.23 -12.58
CA SER A 81 -3.79 0.17 -14.02
C SER A 81 -3.06 -1.11 -14.44
N MET A 82 -2.00 -1.49 -13.73
CA MET A 82 -1.25 -2.73 -14.00
C MET A 82 -2.10 -3.99 -13.82
N LEU A 83 -2.91 -4.02 -12.76
CA LEU A 83 -3.81 -5.14 -12.49
C LEU A 83 -4.90 -5.29 -13.56
N VAL A 84 -5.48 -4.17 -14.00
CA VAL A 84 -6.45 -4.15 -15.10
C VAL A 84 -5.79 -4.69 -16.38
N ASP A 85 -4.60 -4.22 -16.72
CA ASP A 85 -3.84 -4.72 -17.88
C ASP A 85 -3.58 -6.24 -17.78
N ALA A 86 -3.18 -6.74 -16.62
CA ALA A 86 -2.96 -8.17 -16.39
C ALA A 86 -4.27 -8.97 -16.55
N CYS A 87 -5.37 -8.49 -15.97
CA CYS A 87 -6.68 -9.12 -16.10
C CYS A 87 -7.12 -9.22 -17.57
N GLN A 88 -7.00 -8.13 -18.32
CA GLN A 88 -7.37 -8.09 -19.75
C GLN A 88 -6.48 -9.00 -20.60
N ARG A 89 -5.16 -9.05 -20.34
CA ARG A 89 -4.23 -9.91 -21.08
C ARG A 89 -4.52 -11.40 -20.92
N TYR A 90 -5.00 -11.83 -19.75
CA TYR A 90 -5.21 -13.24 -19.43
C TYR A 90 -6.69 -13.66 -19.35
N GLY A 91 -7.62 -12.74 -19.62
CA GLY A 91 -9.05 -13.03 -19.71
C GLY A 91 -9.76 -13.15 -18.36
N LEU A 92 -9.21 -12.55 -17.30
CA LEU A 92 -9.89 -12.38 -16.01
C LEU A 92 -10.66 -11.05 -16.04
N SER A 93 -11.85 -10.99 -15.42
CA SER A 93 -12.60 -9.74 -15.34
C SER A 93 -11.95 -8.78 -14.34
N GLU A 94 -11.83 -7.51 -14.70
CA GLU A 94 -11.32 -6.46 -13.82
C GLU A 94 -12.13 -6.29 -12.52
N GLN A 95 -13.44 -6.61 -12.53
CA GLN A 95 -14.27 -6.57 -11.33
C GLN A 95 -13.77 -7.53 -10.24
N THR A 96 -13.06 -8.60 -10.63
CA THR A 96 -12.44 -9.53 -9.68
C THR A 96 -11.43 -8.82 -8.77
N ILE A 97 -10.78 -7.76 -9.27
CA ILE A 97 -9.84 -6.95 -8.49
C ILE A 97 -10.59 -6.26 -7.34
N ASP A 98 -11.67 -5.54 -7.67
CA ASP A 98 -12.44 -4.79 -6.69
C ASP A 98 -13.15 -5.73 -5.68
N ASP A 99 -13.57 -6.92 -6.13
CA ASP A 99 -14.26 -7.92 -5.29
C ASP A 99 -13.31 -8.63 -4.30
N HIS A 100 -12.07 -8.94 -4.70
CA HIS A 100 -11.23 -9.91 -3.98
C HIS A 100 -9.85 -9.41 -3.55
N LEU A 101 -9.30 -8.33 -4.15
CA LEU A 101 -7.91 -7.92 -3.90
C LEU A 101 -7.66 -7.60 -2.42
N ILE A 102 -8.57 -6.84 -1.80
CA ILE A 102 -8.42 -6.45 -0.38
C ILE A 102 -8.38 -7.69 0.51
N ALA A 103 -9.37 -8.58 0.36
CA ALA A 103 -9.46 -9.80 1.16
C ALA A 103 -8.27 -10.75 0.97
N LEU A 104 -7.67 -10.78 -0.23
CA LEU A 104 -6.42 -11.51 -0.46
C LEU A 104 -5.24 -10.86 0.26
N CYS A 105 -5.12 -9.54 0.18
CA CYS A 105 -4.05 -8.78 0.82
C CYS A 105 -4.13 -8.82 2.36
N GLU A 106 -5.33 -8.81 2.94
CA GLU A 106 -5.55 -8.84 4.40
C GLU A 106 -4.94 -10.08 5.07
N ARG A 107 -4.86 -11.20 4.35
CA ARG A 107 -4.20 -12.44 4.80
C ARG A 107 -2.71 -12.25 5.10
N ASN A 108 -2.10 -11.20 4.54
CA ASN A 108 -0.70 -10.83 4.72
C ASN A 108 -0.60 -9.35 5.12
N SER A 109 -1.36 -8.97 6.15
CA SER A 109 -1.34 -7.61 6.71
C SER A 109 0.00 -7.30 7.38
N TYR A 110 0.46 -6.06 7.28
CA TYR A 110 1.65 -5.56 7.95
C TYR A 110 1.47 -4.11 8.39
N HIS A 111 2.24 -3.71 9.41
CA HIS A 111 2.34 -2.31 9.80
C HIS A 111 3.75 -1.81 9.49
N PRO A 112 3.92 -0.77 8.64
CA PRO A 112 5.25 -0.33 8.19
C PRO A 112 6.17 0.07 9.34
N VAL A 113 5.64 0.77 10.36
CA VAL A 113 6.42 1.12 11.56
C VAL A 113 6.88 -0.11 12.33
N ARG A 114 6.03 -1.15 12.46
CA ARG A 114 6.40 -2.38 13.15
C ARG A 114 7.51 -3.11 12.37
N VAL A 115 7.37 -3.23 11.06
CA VAL A 115 8.40 -3.82 10.19
C VAL A 115 9.73 -3.06 10.30
N TRP A 116 9.68 -1.73 10.36
CA TRP A 116 10.90 -0.92 10.54
C TRP A 116 11.53 -1.12 11.92
N LEU A 117 10.73 -1.20 12.98
CA LEU A 117 11.24 -1.46 14.33
C LEU A 117 11.86 -2.86 14.47
N GLU A 118 11.34 -3.86 13.76
CA GLU A 118 11.81 -5.25 13.83
C GLU A 118 12.98 -5.54 12.88
N SER A 119 13.05 -4.86 11.73
CA SER A 119 14.09 -5.08 10.72
C SER A 119 15.18 -4.00 10.71
N GLY A 120 14.98 -2.91 11.45
CA GLY A 120 15.91 -1.80 11.56
C GLY A 120 17.18 -2.14 12.35
N PRO A 121 18.17 -1.24 12.32
CA PRO A 121 19.35 -1.37 13.19
C PRO A 121 18.95 -1.30 14.66
N ASP A 122 19.74 -1.96 15.50
CA ASP A 122 19.59 -1.86 16.95
C ASP A 122 19.62 -0.40 17.41
N TRP A 123 18.90 -0.11 18.48
CA TRP A 123 18.91 1.22 19.07
C TRP A 123 20.33 1.59 19.52
N ASP A 124 20.79 2.77 19.10
CA ASP A 124 22.12 3.31 19.35
C ASP A 124 22.31 3.89 20.77
N GLY A 125 21.26 3.89 21.59
CA GLY A 125 21.29 4.39 22.96
C GLY A 125 21.04 5.90 23.12
N ASP A 126 20.89 6.63 22.02
CA ASP A 126 20.71 8.09 22.07
C ASP A 126 19.28 8.48 22.46
N ASP A 127 19.17 9.41 23.43
CA ASP A 127 17.90 10.00 23.86
C ASP A 127 17.35 10.98 22.82
N ARG A 128 16.62 10.43 21.83
CA ARG A 128 15.90 11.21 20.83
C ARG A 128 14.59 11.80 21.35
N LEU A 129 14.02 11.25 22.44
CA LEU A 129 12.76 11.73 22.97
C LEU A 129 12.92 13.17 23.47
N THR A 130 13.98 13.46 24.23
CA THR A 130 14.25 14.83 24.68
C THR A 130 14.43 15.79 23.50
N GLY A 131 15.16 15.37 22.45
CA GLY A 131 15.32 16.15 21.22
C GLY A 131 13.97 16.48 20.55
N VAL A 132 13.12 15.47 20.33
CA VAL A 132 11.78 15.66 19.75
C VAL A 132 10.95 16.62 20.58
N LEU A 133 10.95 16.48 21.91
CA LEU A 133 10.17 17.37 22.80
C LEU A 133 10.66 18.82 22.73
N GLN A 134 11.98 19.03 22.61
CA GLN A 134 12.54 20.37 22.43
C GLN A 134 12.10 21.01 21.11
N THR A 135 11.96 20.23 20.03
CA THR A 135 11.47 20.76 18.74
C THR A 135 10.03 21.27 18.78
N LEU A 136 9.22 20.81 19.74
CA LEU A 136 7.84 21.28 19.89
C LEU A 136 7.75 22.73 20.38
N GLY A 137 8.81 23.27 20.98
CA GLY A 137 8.85 24.65 21.48
C GLY A 137 7.78 24.95 22.53
N ALA A 138 7.39 23.96 23.33
CA ALA A 138 6.32 24.11 24.31
C ALA A 138 6.68 25.12 25.41
N GLN A 139 5.74 26.00 25.77
CA GLN A 139 5.93 27.00 26.82
C GLN A 139 6.28 26.37 28.18
N ASN A 140 5.69 25.20 28.46
CA ASN A 140 6.02 24.38 29.62
C ASN A 140 6.58 23.03 29.14
N SER A 141 7.90 22.91 29.18
CA SER A 141 8.63 21.71 28.74
C SER A 141 8.31 20.49 29.59
N ASP A 142 8.11 20.66 30.89
CA ASP A 142 7.84 19.56 31.81
C ASP A 142 6.44 18.99 31.59
N TYR A 143 5.45 19.87 31.37
CA TYR A 143 4.10 19.46 31.00
C TYR A 143 4.09 18.75 29.63
N ALA A 144 4.77 19.31 28.64
CA ALA A 144 4.89 18.68 27.32
C ALA A 144 5.52 17.29 27.44
N LYS A 145 6.58 17.12 28.25
CA LYS A 145 7.20 15.82 28.51
C LYS A 145 6.23 14.85 29.18
N GLN A 146 5.48 15.28 30.19
CA GLN A 146 4.52 14.44 30.90
C GLN A 146 3.34 13.97 30.03
N VAL A 147 2.94 14.75 29.02
CA VAL A 147 1.87 14.39 28.09
C VAL A 147 2.39 13.58 26.90
N MET A 148 3.47 14.03 26.27
CA MET A 148 3.98 13.43 25.04
C MET A 148 4.66 12.09 25.26
N THR A 149 5.34 11.88 26.40
CA THR A 149 6.00 10.60 26.71
C THR A 149 5.00 9.44 26.75
N PRO A 150 3.93 9.47 27.58
CA PRO A 150 2.95 8.38 27.61
C PRO A 150 2.15 8.28 26.30
N TRP A 151 2.00 9.38 25.54
CA TRP A 151 1.39 9.32 24.23
C TRP A 151 2.25 8.53 23.23
N LEU A 152 3.55 8.84 23.12
CA LEU A 152 4.48 8.12 22.23
C LEU A 152 4.64 6.65 22.63
N VAL A 153 4.73 6.36 23.94
CA VAL A 153 4.71 4.99 24.45
C VAL A 153 3.40 4.30 24.07
N GLY A 154 2.27 5.01 24.14
CA GLY A 154 0.97 4.52 23.68
C GLY A 154 0.92 4.21 22.19
N CYS A 155 1.58 5.02 21.34
CA CYS A 155 1.71 4.71 19.91
C CYS A 155 2.41 3.37 19.70
N ILE A 156 3.54 3.12 20.38
CA ILE A 156 4.25 1.85 20.29
C ILE A 156 3.42 0.71 20.87
N ALA A 157 2.80 0.90 22.03
CA ALA A 157 1.92 -0.10 22.63
C ALA A 157 0.78 -0.50 21.69
N SER A 158 0.18 0.46 20.97
CA SER A 158 -0.87 0.17 19.97
C SER A 158 -0.38 -0.71 18.81
N LEU A 159 0.94 -0.71 18.55
CA LEU A 159 1.55 -1.56 17.54
C LEU A 159 1.83 -2.97 18.05
N TYR A 160 1.86 -3.26 19.35
CA TYR A 160 2.22 -4.60 19.84
C TYR A 160 1.10 -5.26 20.67
N GLU A 161 0.21 -4.46 21.23
CA GLU A 161 -0.86 -4.89 22.13
C GLU A 161 -2.22 -4.78 21.47
N ASN A 162 -2.84 -5.92 21.16
CA ASN A 162 -4.14 -5.97 20.47
C ASN A 162 -5.30 -5.38 21.29
N THR A 163 -5.16 -5.31 22.61
CA THR A 163 -6.20 -4.79 23.53
C THR A 163 -5.88 -3.39 24.06
N PHE A 164 -4.84 -2.73 23.54
CA PHE A 164 -4.45 -1.43 24.01
C PHE A 164 -5.23 -0.31 23.31
N HIS A 165 -5.88 0.54 24.11
CA HIS A 165 -6.56 1.73 23.64
C HIS A 165 -6.17 2.91 24.52
N SER A 166 -5.62 3.96 23.90
CA SER A 166 -5.33 5.22 24.58
C SER A 166 -6.37 6.27 24.20
N LYS A 167 -6.90 6.98 25.20
CA LYS A 167 -7.75 8.17 25.00
C LYS A 167 -6.94 9.46 24.97
N LEU A 168 -5.63 9.38 25.19
CA LEU A 168 -4.76 10.54 25.20
C LEU A 168 -4.48 10.97 23.76
N VAL A 169 -4.93 12.18 23.39
CA VAL A 169 -4.68 12.79 22.08
C VAL A 169 -4.14 14.19 22.33
N PRO A 170 -2.81 14.39 22.29
CA PRO A 170 -2.20 15.70 22.45
C PRO A 170 -2.61 16.64 21.32
N VAL A 171 -3.02 17.87 21.66
CA VAL A 171 -3.28 18.93 20.70
C VAL A 171 -2.09 19.87 20.68
N LEU A 172 -1.39 19.92 19.55
CA LEU A 172 -0.26 20.83 19.36
C LEU A 172 -0.77 22.17 18.83
N GLN A 173 -0.71 23.19 19.66
CA GLN A 173 -1.12 24.55 19.30
C GLN A 173 0.12 25.43 19.17
N GLY A 174 0.33 26.00 17.98
CA GLY A 174 1.42 26.93 17.68
C GLY A 174 0.97 28.10 16.83
N GLY A 175 1.80 29.15 16.76
CA GLY A 175 1.59 30.25 15.81
C GLY A 175 1.56 29.76 14.36
N GLN A 176 0.74 30.40 13.52
CA GLN A 176 0.57 30.01 12.12
C GLN A 176 1.92 30.03 11.40
N GLY A 177 2.39 28.84 10.98
CA GLY A 177 3.63 28.66 10.22
C GLY A 177 4.69 27.74 10.84
N PHE A 178 4.65 27.45 12.14
CA PHE A 178 5.75 26.71 12.79
C PHE A 178 5.47 25.22 13.07
N VAL A 179 4.23 24.86 13.40
CA VAL A 179 3.93 23.51 13.97
C VAL A 179 3.07 22.64 13.05
N ASN A 180 2.10 23.21 12.35
CA ASN A 180 1.12 22.42 11.60
C ASN A 180 1.68 21.73 10.35
N GLY A 181 2.66 22.32 9.66
CA GLY A 181 3.22 21.73 8.44
C GLY A 181 4.28 20.66 8.70
N MET A 182 5.15 20.89 9.70
CA MET A 182 6.35 20.08 9.92
C MET A 182 6.05 18.82 10.72
N VAL A 183 5.21 18.92 11.77
CA VAL A 183 4.81 17.76 12.59
C VAL A 183 3.83 16.86 11.82
N ALA A 184 2.84 17.43 11.12
CA ALA A 184 1.90 16.63 10.34
C ALA A 184 2.59 15.85 9.23
N SER A 185 3.57 16.43 8.53
CA SER A 185 4.26 15.73 7.44
C SER A 185 5.24 14.65 7.92
N HIS A 186 5.78 14.75 9.14
CA HIS A 186 6.72 13.75 9.71
C HIS A 186 6.05 12.69 10.59
N LEU A 187 4.91 12.99 11.24
CA LEU A 187 4.19 12.06 12.12
C LEU A 187 2.92 11.47 11.47
N LEU A 188 2.35 12.12 10.46
CA LEU A 188 1.12 11.67 9.78
C LEU A 188 1.41 11.56 8.28
N CYS A 189 2.03 10.46 7.87
CA CYS A 189 2.16 10.18 6.45
C CYS A 189 0.77 9.89 5.86
N HIS A 190 0.38 10.71 4.88
CA HIS A 190 -0.84 10.68 4.07
C HIS A 190 -2.16 11.14 4.72
N SER A 191 -2.55 12.36 4.34
CA SER A 191 -3.91 12.89 4.45
C SER A 191 -4.92 12.02 3.69
N GLY A 192 -5.86 11.43 4.42
CA GLY A 192 -7.05 10.80 3.86
C GLY A 192 -8.31 10.90 4.71
N THR A 193 -8.22 11.20 6.01
CA THR A 193 -9.37 11.09 6.92
C THR A 193 -9.33 12.10 8.07
N ILE A 194 -9.28 13.40 7.77
CA ILE A 194 -9.75 14.42 8.73
C ILE A 194 -10.80 15.29 8.05
N ASN A 195 -12.04 15.06 8.45
CA ASN A 195 -13.23 15.79 8.05
C ASN A 195 -13.04 17.28 8.41
N ARG A 196 -13.02 18.16 7.40
CA ARG A 196 -12.69 19.60 7.52
C ARG A 196 -13.76 20.45 8.23
N HIS A 197 -14.69 19.84 8.97
CA HIS A 197 -15.90 20.48 9.49
C HIS A 197 -16.04 20.56 11.02
N SER A 198 -15.01 20.25 11.81
CA SER A 198 -15.10 20.30 13.29
C SER A 198 -14.11 21.25 13.98
N LEU A 199 -13.77 22.37 13.35
CA LEU A 199 -12.91 23.40 13.97
C LEU A 199 -13.57 24.79 13.99
N ASN A 200 -14.82 24.85 14.44
CA ASN A 200 -15.45 26.09 14.89
C ASN A 200 -16.26 25.78 16.16
N GLY A 201 -15.61 25.89 17.33
CA GLY A 201 -16.32 25.71 18.60
C GLY A 201 -15.42 25.37 19.79
N ALA A 202 -14.36 26.13 20.03
CA ALA A 202 -13.67 26.12 21.32
C ALA A 202 -12.96 27.47 21.56
N LEU A 203 -13.75 28.55 21.51
CA LEU A 203 -13.45 29.77 22.24
C LEU A 203 -14.73 30.11 23.02
N LEU A 204 -14.53 30.46 24.29
CA LEU A 204 -15.52 30.88 25.31
C LEU A 204 -16.04 29.78 26.25
N SER A 205 -15.25 29.47 27.28
CA SER A 205 -15.58 29.75 28.70
C SER A 205 -14.36 29.53 29.58
#